data_AF-A0A955UDQ9-F1
#
_entry.id   AF-A0A955UDQ9-F1
#
_cell.length_a   1.000
_cell.length_b   1.000
_cell.length_c   1.000
_cell.angle_alpha   90.00
_cell.angle_beta   90.00
_cell.angle_gamma   90.00
#
_symmetry.space_group_name_H-M   'P 1'
#
loop_
_entity.id
_entity.type
_entity.pdbx_description
1 polymer ?
#
loop_
_entity_poly.entity_id
_entity_poly.type
_entity_poly.pdbx_seq_one_letter_code
_entity_poly.pdbx_strand_id
1 'polypeptide(L)'
;MFKMLIDTCVWLDLAKDPRQVPILSVVEELYRLGKVSLILPCVVLDEFRRNRERIVKESVKSLSTHFRLVKEAVGKVGGDKKKMRVVLSHLDDVNHKIPIIGGEALGILDRIEKLFAASAVIETSEAVRLRAAQRALEKKAPFHHDKNAMADAILIETYGECIRNMTTSGVRFAFVTHNKNDFSLGHGNHKMPHPDFAGFFSRIKSLYFINLPEALRRVEPSLVNNFMLEQSWMQEPRGLTEILEAEDLLFNQVWYNRHWNLRIGIKEGKIKVVDKETHPRPPGGSETIQRDVLKGALKAALSVERRYGKKNLGPWDDFEWGMVNGKLSALRWVLGDEWDMLDT
;
A
#
# COMPACT_ATOMS: atom_id res chain seq x y z
N MET A 1 32.31 -10.50 -0.99
CA MET A 1 31.02 -11.16 -1.28
C MET A 1 30.34 -11.54 0.04
N PHE A 2 29.03 -11.36 0.14
CA PHE A 2 28.20 -11.78 1.28
C PHE A 2 27.35 -13.02 0.91
N LYS A 3 27.38 -14.04 1.77
CA LYS A 3 26.41 -15.14 1.74
C LYS A 3 25.30 -14.83 2.75
N MET A 4 24.08 -14.65 2.26
CA MET A 4 22.96 -14.21 3.09
C MET A 4 21.92 -15.31 3.23
N LEU A 5 21.60 -15.68 4.47
CA LEU A 5 20.37 -16.42 4.77
C LEU A 5 19.32 -15.40 5.19
N ILE A 6 18.28 -15.29 4.38
CA ILE A 6 17.12 -14.45 4.65
C ILE A 6 15.97 -15.39 5.05
N ASP A 7 15.51 -15.23 6.28
CA ASP A 7 14.42 -16.01 6.87
C ASP A 7 13.12 -15.87 6.05
N THR A 8 12.29 -16.92 6.04
CA THR A 8 11.03 -16.96 5.32
C THR A 8 10.14 -15.78 5.66
N CYS A 9 10.05 -15.41 6.95
CA CYS A 9 9.19 -14.30 7.38
C CYS A 9 9.52 -12.98 6.66
N VAL A 10 10.79 -12.73 6.35
CA VAL A 10 11.24 -11.54 5.63
C VAL A 10 10.74 -11.55 4.19
N TRP A 11 10.83 -12.70 3.50
CA TRP A 11 10.31 -12.85 2.13
C TRP A 11 8.80 -12.70 2.06
N LEU A 12 8.07 -13.25 3.04
CA LEU A 12 6.62 -13.11 3.12
C LEU A 12 6.21 -11.66 3.37
N ASP A 13 6.94 -10.92 4.19
CA ASP A 13 6.68 -9.50 4.44
C ASP A 13 6.98 -8.64 3.21
N LEU A 14 8.05 -8.93 2.48
CA LEU A 14 8.34 -8.30 1.17
C LEU A 14 7.19 -8.53 0.18
N ALA A 15 6.64 -9.74 0.14
CA ALA A 15 5.56 -10.10 -0.78
C ALA A 15 4.20 -9.47 -0.42
N LYS A 16 3.98 -9.15 0.86
CA LYS A 16 2.72 -8.59 1.36
C LYS A 16 2.63 -7.07 1.20
N ASP A 17 3.77 -6.37 1.13
CA ASP A 17 3.81 -4.91 1.11
C ASP A 17 4.44 -4.39 -0.19
N PRO A 18 3.64 -3.88 -1.15
CA PRO A 18 4.15 -3.28 -2.38
C PRO A 18 5.19 -2.16 -2.15
N ARG A 19 5.15 -1.48 -1.00
CA ARG A 19 6.14 -0.44 -0.67
C ARG A 19 7.54 -1.01 -0.43
N GLN A 20 7.67 -2.33 -0.24
CA GLN A 20 8.96 -3.00 -0.08
C GLN A 20 9.55 -3.51 -1.42
N VAL A 21 8.86 -3.33 -2.54
CA VAL A 21 9.37 -3.62 -3.89
C VAL A 21 10.77 -3.05 -4.15
N PRO A 22 11.11 -1.81 -3.75
CA PRO A 22 12.47 -1.27 -3.91
C PRO A 22 13.54 -2.10 -3.21
N ILE A 23 13.24 -2.62 -2.03
CA ILE A 23 14.17 -3.43 -1.25
C ILE A 23 14.45 -4.73 -2.01
N LEU A 24 13.43 -5.37 -2.58
CA LEU A 24 13.59 -6.55 -3.43
C LEU A 24 14.45 -6.26 -4.66
N SER A 25 14.23 -5.13 -5.34
CA SER A 25 15.06 -4.71 -6.48
C SER A 25 16.54 -4.57 -6.10
N VAL A 26 16.84 -4.03 -4.91
CA VAL A 26 18.22 -3.95 -4.42
C VAL A 26 18.82 -5.35 -4.16
N VAL A 27 18.04 -6.28 -3.60
CA VAL A 27 18.49 -7.67 -3.41
C VAL A 27 18.84 -8.31 -4.75
N GLU A 28 17.95 -8.20 -5.75
CA GLU A 28 18.17 -8.72 -7.10
C GLU A 28 19.40 -8.09 -7.76
N GLU A 29 19.58 -6.77 -7.63
CA GLU A 29 20.73 -6.04 -8.16
C GLU A 29 22.03 -6.53 -7.54
N LEU A 30 22.08 -6.64 -6.20
CA LEU A 30 23.25 -7.14 -5.47
C LEU A 30 23.56 -8.61 -5.77
N TYR A 31 22.53 -9.41 -6.00
CA TYR A 31 22.66 -10.80 -6.42
C TYR A 31 23.29 -10.88 -7.81
N ARG A 32 22.76 -10.12 -8.78
CA ARG A 32 23.27 -10.06 -10.16
C ARG A 32 24.70 -9.51 -10.23
N LEU A 33 25.08 -8.56 -9.36
CA LEU A 33 26.46 -8.07 -9.25
C LEU A 33 27.42 -9.06 -8.55
N GLY A 34 26.95 -10.21 -8.07
CA GLY A 34 27.75 -11.18 -7.30
C GLY A 34 28.22 -10.65 -5.94
N LYS A 35 27.65 -9.53 -5.46
CA LYS A 35 27.95 -8.96 -4.14
C LYS A 35 27.26 -9.74 -3.04
N VAL A 36 26.07 -10.27 -3.32
CA VAL A 36 25.27 -11.15 -2.45
C VAL A 36 25.01 -12.47 -3.14
N SER A 37 25.10 -13.58 -2.41
CA SER A 37 24.58 -14.88 -2.82
C SER A 37 23.66 -15.41 -1.72
N LEU A 38 22.58 -16.10 -2.07
CA LEU A 38 21.64 -16.63 -1.09
C LEU A 38 22.11 -17.98 -0.53
N ILE A 39 21.99 -18.14 0.78
CA ILE A 39 21.93 -19.42 1.47
C ILE A 39 20.45 -19.75 1.54
N LEU A 40 19.99 -20.69 0.71
CA LEU A 40 18.57 -21.02 0.57
C LEU A 40 18.29 -22.45 1.07
N PRO A 41 18.01 -22.64 2.37
CA PRO A 41 17.58 -23.94 2.89
C PRO A 41 16.24 -24.37 2.27
N CYS A 42 16.04 -25.67 2.05
CA CYS A 42 14.79 -26.20 1.52
C CYS A 42 13.56 -25.81 2.36
N VAL A 43 13.72 -25.70 3.70
CA VAL A 43 12.67 -25.23 4.61
C VAL A 43 12.12 -23.85 4.24
N VAL A 44 12.98 -22.91 3.82
CA VAL A 44 12.56 -21.56 3.41
C VAL A 44 11.75 -21.62 2.12
N LEU A 45 12.20 -22.44 1.15
CA LEU A 45 11.51 -22.62 -0.12
C LEU A 45 10.13 -23.25 0.06
N ASP A 46 10.05 -24.30 0.88
CA ASP A 46 8.81 -25.03 1.14
C ASP A 46 7.80 -24.17 1.89
N GLU A 47 8.27 -23.46 2.92
CA GLU A 47 7.43 -22.55 3.68
C GLU A 47 6.94 -21.38 2.81
N PHE A 48 7.80 -20.81 1.96
CA PHE A 48 7.42 -19.75 1.03
C PHE A 48 6.33 -20.24 0.05
N ARG A 49 6.54 -21.39 -0.61
CA ARG A 49 5.58 -21.99 -1.55
C ARG A 49 4.24 -22.30 -0.89
N ARG A 50 4.24 -22.87 0.32
CA ARG A 50 3.02 -23.17 1.09
C ARG A 50 2.24 -21.89 1.43
N ASN A 51 2.93 -20.78 1.68
CA ASN A 51 2.31 -19.52 2.02
C ASN A 51 1.87 -18.68 0.80
N ARG A 52 2.35 -19.00 -0.41
CA ARG A 52 2.09 -18.25 -1.65
C ARG A 52 0.60 -18.03 -1.90
N GLU A 53 -0.19 -19.10 -1.94
CA GLU A 53 -1.64 -19.00 -2.19
C GLU A 53 -2.36 -18.18 -1.12
N ARG A 54 -1.95 -18.33 0.14
CA ARG A 54 -2.54 -17.58 1.26
C ARG A 54 -2.28 -16.09 1.09
N ILE A 55 -1.05 -15.68 0.75
CA ILE A 55 -0.70 -14.26 0.57
C ILE A 55 -1.51 -13.63 -0.55
N VAL A 56 -1.68 -14.32 -1.67
CA VAL A 56 -2.49 -13.83 -2.79
C VAL A 56 -3.93 -13.60 -2.35
N LYS A 57 -4.53 -14.57 -1.64
CA LYS A 57 -5.89 -14.45 -1.10
C LYS A 57 -6.00 -13.34 -0.05
N GLU A 58 -5.02 -13.19 0.84
CA GLU A 58 -4.98 -12.15 1.86
C GLU A 58 -4.88 -10.75 1.26
N SER A 59 -4.06 -10.55 0.21
CA SER A 59 -3.92 -9.26 -0.47
C SER A 59 -5.24 -8.81 -1.10
N VAL A 60 -5.90 -9.71 -1.85
CA VAL A 60 -7.23 -9.46 -2.44
C VAL A 60 -8.28 -9.19 -1.36
N LYS A 61 -8.27 -9.98 -0.27
CA LYS A 61 -9.23 -9.84 0.84
C LYS A 61 -9.05 -8.53 1.62
N SER A 62 -7.81 -8.11 1.87
CA SER A 62 -7.50 -6.86 2.56
C SER A 62 -8.07 -5.66 1.80
N LEU A 63 -7.81 -5.60 0.49
CA LEU A 63 -8.37 -4.58 -0.40
C LEU A 63 -9.90 -4.59 -0.37
N SER A 64 -10.54 -5.75 -0.57
CA SER A 64 -12.01 -5.85 -0.54
C SER A 64 -12.62 -5.39 0.79
N THR A 65 -11.93 -5.64 1.91
CA THR A 65 -12.39 -5.23 3.24
C THR A 65 -12.28 -3.72 3.39
N HIS A 66 -11.19 -3.12 2.91
CA HIS A 66 -11.01 -1.67 2.92
C HIS A 66 -12.08 -0.96 2.07
N PHE A 67 -12.36 -1.48 0.87
CA PHE A 67 -13.45 -0.99 0.02
C PHE A 67 -14.82 -1.13 0.67
N ARG A 68 -15.10 -2.26 1.33
CA ARG A 68 -16.35 -2.44 2.07
C ARG A 68 -16.49 -1.43 3.21
N LEU A 69 -15.43 -1.17 3.96
CA LEU A 69 -15.45 -0.17 5.04
C LEU A 69 -15.70 1.24 4.49
N VAL A 70 -15.09 1.59 3.34
CA VAL A 70 -15.37 2.85 2.63
C VAL A 70 -16.85 2.89 2.20
N LYS A 71 -17.37 1.81 1.62
CA LYS A 71 -18.78 1.68 1.21
C LYS A 71 -19.75 1.86 2.38
N GLU A 72 -19.45 1.26 3.52
CA GLU A 72 -20.23 1.38 4.75
C GLU A 72 -20.17 2.78 5.37
N ALA A 73 -18.99 3.41 5.38
CA ALA A 73 -18.81 4.77 5.85
C ALA A 73 -19.62 5.75 4.98
N VAL A 74 -19.49 5.64 3.66
CA VAL A 74 -20.25 6.41 2.66
C VAL A 74 -21.76 6.20 2.87
N GLY A 75 -22.21 4.96 3.06
CA GLY A 75 -23.62 4.65 3.35
C GLY A 75 -24.15 5.25 4.67
N LYS A 76 -23.30 5.39 5.70
CA LYS A 76 -23.67 5.95 7.02
C LYS A 76 -23.69 7.47 7.04
N VAL A 77 -22.93 8.16 6.20
CA VAL A 77 -22.80 9.62 6.20
C VAL A 77 -24.11 10.35 5.84
N GLY A 78 -25.07 9.67 5.20
CA GLY A 78 -26.44 10.19 5.02
C GLY A 78 -26.50 11.41 4.09
N GLY A 79 -27.01 11.22 2.86
CA GLY A 79 -27.08 12.27 1.86
C GLY A 79 -28.00 11.93 0.69
N ASP A 80 -27.94 12.74 -0.38
CA ASP A 80 -28.77 12.56 -1.58
C ASP A 80 -28.57 11.16 -2.19
N LYS A 81 -29.66 10.39 -2.29
CA LYS A 81 -29.67 9.01 -2.77
C LYS A 81 -29.11 8.85 -4.18
N LYS A 82 -29.16 9.91 -5.00
CA LYS A 82 -28.64 9.90 -6.37
C LYS A 82 -27.10 10.00 -6.39
N LYS A 83 -26.52 10.96 -5.69
CA LYS A 83 -25.05 11.10 -5.53
C LYS A 83 -24.44 9.88 -4.84
N MET A 84 -25.14 9.38 -3.82
CA MET A 84 -24.72 8.16 -3.12
C MET A 84 -24.62 6.98 -4.09
N ARG A 85 -25.57 6.83 -5.01
CA ARG A 85 -25.57 5.74 -5.98
C ARG A 85 -24.41 5.82 -6.98
N VAL A 86 -24.02 7.03 -7.38
CA VAL A 86 -22.87 7.27 -8.28
C VAL A 86 -21.54 6.98 -7.58
N VAL A 87 -21.35 7.44 -6.34
CA VAL A 87 -20.14 7.12 -5.56
C VAL A 87 -20.05 5.62 -5.30
N LEU A 88 -21.19 4.97 -4.99
CA LEU A 88 -21.25 3.53 -4.82
C LEU A 88 -20.96 2.75 -6.12
N SER A 89 -21.42 3.24 -7.29
CA SER A 89 -21.10 2.60 -8.57
C SER A 89 -19.62 2.75 -8.94
N HIS A 90 -19.01 3.90 -8.69
CA HIS A 90 -17.56 4.07 -8.92
C HIS A 90 -16.74 3.18 -7.98
N LEU A 91 -17.17 3.02 -6.73
CA LEU A 91 -16.56 2.06 -5.80
C LEU A 91 -16.72 0.61 -6.28
N ASP A 92 -17.86 0.26 -6.89
CA ASP A 92 -18.09 -1.06 -7.47
C ASP A 92 -17.22 -1.30 -8.72
N ASP A 93 -16.99 -0.28 -9.56
CA ASP A 93 -16.04 -0.35 -10.69
C ASP A 93 -14.59 -0.54 -10.24
N VAL A 94 -14.19 0.11 -9.14
CA VAL A 94 -12.87 -0.13 -8.54
C VAL A 94 -12.80 -1.52 -7.89
N ASN A 95 -13.90 -2.02 -7.32
CA ASN A 95 -14.00 -3.39 -6.82
C ASN A 95 -13.73 -4.42 -7.93
N HIS A 96 -14.15 -4.14 -9.17
CA HIS A 96 -13.81 -4.95 -10.35
C HIS A 96 -12.33 -4.90 -10.74
N LYS A 97 -11.58 -3.85 -10.33
CA LYS A 97 -10.14 -3.72 -10.56
C LYS A 97 -9.28 -4.29 -9.41
N ILE A 98 -9.86 -4.69 -8.28
CA ILE A 98 -9.14 -5.35 -7.17
C ILE A 98 -8.31 -6.56 -7.63
N PRO A 99 -8.78 -7.44 -8.53
CA PRO A 99 -7.96 -8.53 -9.05
C PRO A 99 -6.69 -8.06 -9.78
N ILE A 100 -6.73 -6.88 -10.41
CA ILE A 100 -5.58 -6.27 -11.10
C ILE A 100 -4.57 -5.74 -10.07
N ILE A 101 -5.05 -5.10 -9.00
CA ILE A 101 -4.20 -4.60 -7.89
C ILE A 101 -3.62 -5.76 -7.06
N GLY A 102 -4.41 -6.82 -6.82
CA GLY A 102 -3.92 -8.06 -6.23
C GLY A 102 -2.85 -8.78 -7.09
N GLY A 103 -2.77 -8.42 -8.38
CA GLY A 103 -1.72 -8.84 -9.29
C GLY A 103 -0.33 -8.33 -8.92
N GLU A 104 -0.21 -7.22 -8.17
CA GLU A 104 1.10 -6.71 -7.73
C GLU A 104 1.79 -7.68 -6.77
N ALA A 105 1.04 -8.24 -5.81
CA ALA A 105 1.58 -9.25 -4.89
C ALA A 105 2.03 -10.52 -5.63
N LEU A 106 1.27 -10.94 -6.65
CA LEU A 106 1.68 -12.05 -7.53
C LEU A 106 2.99 -11.73 -8.26
N GLY A 107 3.13 -10.52 -8.81
CA GLY A 107 4.36 -10.07 -9.45
C GLY A 107 5.57 -10.09 -8.51
N ILE A 108 5.40 -9.69 -7.25
CA ILE A 108 6.46 -9.75 -6.23
C ILE A 108 6.82 -11.21 -5.89
N LEU A 109 5.81 -12.06 -5.69
CA LEU A 109 6.01 -13.49 -5.42
C LEU A 109 6.79 -14.17 -6.56
N ASP A 110 6.43 -13.90 -7.81
CA ASP A 110 7.10 -14.46 -8.99
C ASP A 110 8.55 -13.99 -9.12
N ARG A 111 8.83 -12.74 -8.74
CA ARG A 111 10.21 -12.22 -8.68
C ARG A 111 11.06 -12.95 -7.64
N ILE A 112 10.51 -13.17 -6.44
CA ILE A 112 11.19 -13.94 -5.39
C ILE A 112 11.41 -15.39 -5.86
N GLU A 113 10.43 -16.03 -6.51
CA GLU A 113 10.61 -17.38 -7.05
C GLU A 113 11.71 -17.47 -8.11
N LYS A 114 11.81 -16.47 -9.01
CA LYS A 114 12.92 -16.40 -9.98
C LYS A 114 14.27 -16.30 -9.29
N LEU A 115 14.36 -15.49 -8.23
CA LEU A 115 15.58 -15.36 -7.43
C LEU A 115 15.94 -16.67 -6.69
N PHE A 116 14.94 -17.39 -6.18
CA PHE A 116 15.12 -18.71 -5.57
C PHE A 116 15.56 -19.75 -6.59
N ALA A 117 14.97 -19.76 -7.79
CA ALA A 117 15.32 -20.68 -8.86
C ALA A 117 16.77 -20.47 -9.36
N ALA A 118 17.29 -19.24 -9.28
CA ALA A 118 18.69 -18.94 -9.59
C ALA A 118 19.66 -19.39 -8.46
N SER A 119 19.16 -19.63 -7.25
CA SER A 119 19.97 -19.92 -6.07
C SER A 119 20.08 -21.43 -5.81
N ALA A 120 21.24 -21.88 -5.34
CA ALA A 120 21.42 -23.28 -4.97
C ALA A 120 20.65 -23.60 -3.67
N VAL A 121 19.69 -24.52 -3.78
CA VAL A 121 18.93 -25.01 -2.63
C VAL A 121 19.82 -25.91 -1.77
N ILE A 122 19.80 -25.70 -0.46
CA ILE A 122 20.56 -26.47 0.51
C ILE A 122 19.59 -27.44 1.19
N GLU A 123 19.82 -28.72 0.96
CA GLU A 123 19.08 -29.78 1.63
C GLU A 123 19.46 -29.88 3.11
N THR A 124 18.47 -30.23 3.94
CA THR A 124 18.69 -30.34 5.38
C THR A 124 19.48 -31.62 5.68
N SER A 125 20.75 -31.47 6.05
CA SER A 125 21.65 -32.57 6.42
C SER A 125 21.18 -33.28 7.69
N GLU A 126 21.55 -34.56 7.87
CA GLU A 126 21.26 -35.30 9.10
C GLU A 126 21.89 -34.63 10.33
N ALA A 127 23.10 -34.08 10.17
CA ALA A 127 23.79 -33.37 11.23
C ALA A 127 23.02 -32.10 11.68
N VAL A 128 22.42 -31.36 10.74
CA VAL A 128 21.53 -30.23 11.06
C VAL A 128 20.29 -30.71 11.81
N ARG A 129 19.63 -31.78 11.34
CA ARG A 129 18.42 -32.33 11.99
C ARG A 129 18.71 -32.76 13.43
N LEU A 130 19.83 -33.43 13.66
CA LEU A 130 20.27 -33.85 14.99
C LEU A 130 20.51 -32.66 15.91
N ARG A 131 21.20 -31.60 15.45
CA ARG A 131 21.41 -30.39 16.25
C ARG A 131 20.11 -29.63 16.54
N ALA A 132 19.21 -29.54 15.56
CA ALA A 132 17.89 -28.94 15.74
C ALA A 132 17.04 -29.72 16.76
N ALA A 133 17.03 -31.05 16.69
CA ALA A 133 16.38 -31.90 17.68
C ALA A 133 17.01 -31.76 19.07
N GLN A 134 18.34 -31.65 19.15
CA GLN A 134 19.04 -31.45 20.42
C GLN A 134 18.62 -30.12 21.08
N ARG A 135 18.45 -29.05 20.29
CA ARG A 135 17.91 -27.77 20.81
C ARG A 135 16.53 -27.95 21.45
N ALA A 136 15.66 -28.75 20.82
CA ALA A 136 14.32 -29.03 21.36
C ALA A 136 14.39 -29.77 22.70
N LEU A 137 15.24 -30.81 22.79
CA LEU A 137 15.43 -31.59 24.02
C LEU A 137 15.99 -30.74 25.16
N GLU A 138 16.93 -29.84 24.85
CA GLU A 138 17.55 -28.93 25.81
C GLU A 138 16.74 -27.66 26.08
N LYS A 139 15.59 -27.48 25.41
CA LYS A 139 14.78 -26.25 25.43
C LYS A 139 15.58 -24.98 25.12
N LYS A 140 16.58 -25.10 24.24
CA LYS A 140 17.36 -23.98 23.72
C LYS A 140 16.63 -23.27 22.59
N ALA A 141 16.95 -22.01 22.37
CA ALA A 141 16.37 -21.23 21.29
C ALA A 141 16.51 -21.94 19.94
N PRO A 142 15.44 -21.98 19.12
CA PRO A 142 14.18 -21.23 19.26
C PRO A 142 13.06 -21.91 20.11
N PHE A 143 13.36 -22.97 20.85
CA PHE A 143 12.38 -23.68 21.71
C PHE A 143 12.28 -23.15 23.15
N HIS A 144 12.82 -21.95 23.43
CA HIS A 144 12.71 -21.29 24.75
C HIS A 144 11.29 -20.76 25.04
N HIS A 145 10.40 -20.79 24.04
CA HIS A 145 8.97 -20.52 24.17
C HIS A 145 8.16 -21.78 23.82
N ASP A 146 6.94 -21.94 24.35
CA ASP A 146 6.06 -23.13 24.20
C ASP A 146 5.48 -23.35 22.76
N LYS A 147 6.25 -23.06 21.71
CA LYS A 147 5.86 -23.20 20.30
C LYS A 147 6.69 -24.27 19.58
N ASN A 148 6.08 -24.90 18.57
CA ASN A 148 6.78 -25.81 17.66
C ASN A 148 7.68 -25.00 16.72
N ALA A 149 8.96 -24.84 17.10
CA ALA A 149 9.96 -24.02 16.42
C ALA A 149 11.00 -24.84 15.63
N MET A 150 10.63 -26.05 15.17
CA MET A 150 11.57 -26.94 14.49
C MET A 150 12.10 -26.38 13.17
N ALA A 151 11.25 -25.68 12.40
CA ALA A 151 11.68 -25.00 11.18
C ALA A 151 12.75 -23.94 11.45
N ASP A 152 12.52 -23.08 12.45
CA ASP A 152 13.46 -22.05 12.89
C ASP A 152 14.78 -22.66 13.43
N ALA A 153 14.69 -23.81 14.11
CA ALA A 153 15.86 -24.53 14.61
C ALA A 153 16.70 -25.11 13.46
N ILE A 154 16.04 -25.71 12.45
CA ILE A 154 16.71 -26.18 11.23
C ILE A 154 17.33 -25.00 10.49
N LEU A 155 16.65 -23.86 10.40
CA LEU A 155 17.11 -22.66 9.73
C LEU A 155 18.44 -22.16 10.32
N ILE A 156 18.51 -21.97 11.64
CA ILE A 156 19.72 -21.46 12.29
C ILE A 156 20.86 -22.49 12.31
N GLU A 157 20.55 -23.78 12.42
CA GLU A 157 21.58 -24.82 12.37
C GLU A 157 22.14 -25.02 10.96
N THR A 158 21.33 -24.82 9.92
CA THR A 158 21.79 -24.78 8.52
C THR A 158 22.73 -23.59 8.30
N TYR A 159 22.37 -22.41 8.84
CA TYR A 159 23.24 -21.24 8.82
C TYR A 159 24.59 -21.52 9.51
N GLY A 160 24.53 -22.10 10.72
CA GLY A 160 25.72 -22.48 11.48
C GLY A 160 26.61 -23.48 10.74
N GLU A 161 26.01 -24.47 10.06
CA GLU A 161 26.73 -25.43 9.21
C GLU A 161 27.48 -24.75 8.06
N CYS A 162 26.83 -23.81 7.36
CA CYS A 162 27.44 -23.05 6.28
C CYS A 162 28.66 -22.25 6.76
N ILE A 163 28.61 -21.69 7.97
CA ILE A 163 29.73 -20.94 8.56
C ILE A 163 30.90 -21.87 8.90
N ARG A 164 30.61 -23.04 9.48
CA ARG A 164 31.62 -24.04 9.90
C ARG A 164 32.36 -24.63 8.70
N ASN A 165 31.66 -24.90 7.60
CA ASN A 165 32.23 -25.54 6.42
C ASN A 165 33.05 -24.58 5.53
N MET A 166 32.98 -23.27 5.76
CA MET A 166 33.64 -22.29 4.88
C MET A 166 35.01 -21.83 5.43
N THR A 167 36.07 -22.28 4.77
CA THR A 167 37.47 -21.95 5.05
C THR A 167 38.01 -20.79 4.20
N THR A 168 37.28 -20.34 3.18
CA THR A 168 37.74 -19.31 2.23
C THR A 168 37.76 -17.91 2.84
N SER A 169 38.90 -17.22 2.69
CA SER A 169 39.05 -15.81 3.06
C SER A 169 38.21 -14.89 2.15
N GLY A 170 37.77 -13.74 2.66
CA GLY A 170 37.02 -12.72 1.89
C GLY A 170 35.50 -12.95 1.74
N VAL A 171 34.96 -14.04 2.31
CA VAL A 171 33.52 -14.31 2.36
C VAL A 171 32.96 -13.90 3.73
N ARG A 172 31.90 -13.09 3.72
CA ARG A 172 31.13 -12.73 4.92
C ARG A 172 29.75 -13.37 4.87
N PHE A 173 29.17 -13.60 6.04
CA PHE A 173 27.85 -14.18 6.21
C PHE A 173 26.91 -13.16 6.84
N ALA A 174 25.63 -13.24 6.50
CA ALA A 174 24.59 -12.51 7.21
C ALA A 174 23.35 -13.38 7.39
N PHE A 175 22.78 -13.34 8.58
CA PHE A 175 21.45 -13.87 8.88
C PHE A 175 20.49 -12.71 9.05
N VAL A 176 19.35 -12.76 8.37
CA VAL A 176 18.32 -11.71 8.40
C VAL A 176 16.98 -12.33 8.77
N THR A 177 16.35 -11.86 9.84
CA THR A 177 15.03 -12.32 10.29
C THR A 177 14.17 -11.15 10.80
N HIS A 178 12.85 -11.24 10.70
CA HIS A 178 11.93 -10.35 11.43
C HIS A 178 11.45 -10.95 12.76
N ASN A 179 11.71 -12.24 13.02
CA ASN A 179 11.31 -12.94 14.22
C ASN A 179 12.28 -12.67 15.40
N LYS A 180 12.13 -11.51 16.02
CA LYS A 180 12.96 -11.08 17.15
C LYS A 180 12.73 -11.91 18.42
N ASN A 181 11.55 -12.51 18.58
CA ASN A 181 11.20 -13.22 19.81
C ASN A 181 12.00 -14.51 19.96
N ASP A 182 12.25 -15.18 18.83
CA ASP A 182 12.91 -16.47 18.81
C ASP A 182 14.41 -16.34 18.49
N PHE A 183 14.79 -15.32 17.70
CA PHE A 183 16.17 -15.16 17.24
C PHE A 183 17.00 -14.12 18.00
N SER A 184 16.38 -13.19 18.71
CA SER A 184 17.08 -12.12 19.41
C SER A 184 17.13 -12.35 20.92
N LEU A 185 17.98 -11.57 21.60
CA LEU A 185 18.01 -11.49 23.06
C LEU A 185 16.65 -11.00 23.60
N GLY A 186 15.96 -11.83 24.40
CA GLY A 186 14.58 -11.56 24.85
C GLY A 186 14.41 -10.34 25.78
N HIS A 187 15.39 -10.06 26.64
CA HIS A 187 15.43 -8.85 27.47
C HIS A 187 16.69 -8.06 27.14
N GLY A 188 16.59 -7.09 26.23
CA GLY A 188 17.70 -6.21 25.88
C GLY A 188 17.66 -5.72 24.44
N ASN A 189 18.83 -5.54 23.84
CA ASN A 189 18.95 -5.06 22.48
C ASN A 189 18.60 -6.19 21.48
N HIS A 190 17.42 -6.11 20.85
CA HIS A 190 16.99 -7.07 19.83
C HIS A 190 17.91 -7.14 18.60
N LYS A 191 18.84 -6.21 18.41
CA LYS A 191 19.90 -6.33 17.38
C LYS A 191 20.99 -7.32 17.76
N MET A 192 20.97 -7.87 18.97
CA MET A 192 21.86 -8.94 19.39
C MET A 192 21.17 -10.30 19.22
N PRO A 193 21.87 -11.31 18.66
CA PRO A 193 21.34 -12.67 18.55
C PRO A 193 21.14 -13.29 19.93
N HIS A 194 20.25 -14.29 20.01
CA HIS A 194 20.05 -15.05 21.23
C HIS A 194 21.35 -15.73 21.71
N PRO A 195 21.63 -15.80 23.02
CA PRO A 195 22.85 -16.40 23.57
C PRO A 195 23.14 -17.83 23.07
N ASP A 196 22.11 -18.67 22.90
CA ASP A 196 22.23 -20.09 22.49
C ASP A 196 22.83 -20.32 21.09
N PHE A 197 22.93 -19.28 20.27
CA PHE A 197 23.60 -19.35 18.97
C PHE A 197 24.39 -18.06 18.67
N ALA A 198 24.64 -17.21 19.66
CA ALA A 198 25.47 -16.02 19.51
C ALA A 198 26.87 -16.36 18.99
N GLY A 199 27.38 -17.56 19.30
CA GLY A 199 28.64 -18.09 18.79
C GLY A 199 28.70 -18.27 17.26
N PHE A 200 27.56 -18.24 16.56
CA PHE A 200 27.55 -18.23 15.08
C PHE A 200 27.90 -16.86 14.50
N PHE A 201 27.86 -15.81 15.32
CA PHE A 201 28.01 -14.43 14.88
C PHE A 201 29.32 -13.82 15.38
N SER A 202 29.89 -12.94 14.56
CA SER A 202 31.09 -12.18 14.88
C SER A 202 31.02 -10.81 14.21
N ARG A 203 31.76 -9.82 14.73
CA ARG A 203 31.71 -8.44 14.20
C ARG A 203 32.12 -8.31 12.73
N ILE A 204 32.79 -9.32 12.16
CA ILE A 204 33.40 -9.24 10.83
C ILE A 204 32.92 -10.35 9.90
N LYS A 205 32.93 -11.62 10.33
CA LYS A 205 32.69 -12.77 9.45
C LYS A 205 31.21 -13.13 9.32
N SER A 206 30.41 -13.00 10.37
CA SER A 206 29.01 -13.44 10.39
C SER A 206 28.14 -12.45 11.16
N LEU A 207 27.24 -11.78 10.44
CA LEU A 207 26.45 -10.67 10.98
C LEU A 207 25.00 -11.09 11.19
N TYR A 208 24.35 -10.50 12.20
CA TYR A 208 22.95 -10.69 12.52
C TYR A 208 22.18 -9.41 12.25
N PHE A 209 21.04 -9.51 11.55
CA PHE A 209 20.17 -8.38 11.25
C PHE A 209 18.71 -8.72 11.51
N ILE A 210 18.00 -7.74 12.06
CA ILE A 210 16.54 -7.80 12.26
C ILE A 210 15.76 -7.01 11.19
N ASN A 211 16.47 -6.55 10.16
CA ASN A 211 15.97 -5.63 9.15
C ASN A 211 16.81 -5.76 7.87
N LEU A 212 16.18 -6.16 6.77
CA LEU A 212 16.85 -6.41 5.49
C LEU A 212 17.55 -5.15 4.92
N PRO A 213 16.91 -3.97 4.85
CA PRO A 213 17.58 -2.72 4.50
C PRO A 213 18.90 -2.44 5.23
N GLU A 214 18.98 -2.75 6.53
CA GLU A 214 20.21 -2.56 7.30
C GLU A 214 21.30 -3.54 6.87
N ALA A 215 20.93 -4.79 6.58
CA ALA A 215 21.82 -5.80 6.01
C ALA A 215 22.34 -5.37 4.63
N LEU A 216 21.47 -4.91 3.73
CA LEU A 216 21.85 -4.49 2.38
C LEU A 216 22.76 -3.26 2.40
N ARG A 217 22.47 -2.26 3.27
CA ARG A 217 23.36 -1.10 3.46
C ARG A 217 24.75 -1.52 3.92
N ARG A 218 24.86 -2.59 4.71
CA ARG A 218 26.16 -3.10 5.15
C ARG A 218 26.97 -3.74 4.01
N VAL A 219 26.29 -4.23 2.97
CA VAL A 219 26.91 -4.81 1.77
C VAL A 219 27.35 -3.71 0.81
N GLU A 220 26.44 -2.82 0.42
CA GLU A 220 26.73 -1.72 -0.50
C GLU A 220 25.90 -0.47 -0.16
N PRO A 221 26.45 0.45 0.65
CA PRO A 221 25.73 1.65 1.08
C PRO A 221 25.30 2.55 -0.08
N SER A 222 26.17 2.71 -1.09
CA SER A 222 25.95 3.63 -2.22
C SER A 222 24.73 3.21 -3.05
N LEU A 223 24.64 1.93 -3.37
CA LEU A 223 23.55 1.36 -4.16
C LEU A 223 22.22 1.49 -3.43
N VAL A 224 22.18 1.16 -2.13
CA VAL A 224 20.94 1.26 -1.35
C VAL A 224 20.48 2.70 -1.25
N ASN A 225 21.38 3.64 -1.01
CA ASN A 225 21.02 5.06 -0.92
C ASN A 225 20.48 5.58 -2.25
N ASN A 226 21.11 5.24 -3.38
CA ASN A 226 20.65 5.67 -4.70
C ASN A 226 19.27 5.09 -5.04
N PHE A 227 19.07 3.79 -4.84
CA PHE A 227 17.77 3.13 -5.09
C PHE A 227 16.67 3.67 -4.19
N MET A 228 16.95 3.90 -2.91
CA MET A 228 15.98 4.48 -1.98
C MET A 228 15.68 5.94 -2.33
N LEU A 229 16.67 6.71 -2.80
CA LEU A 229 16.49 8.08 -3.24
C LEU A 229 15.60 8.14 -4.48
N GLU A 230 15.92 7.41 -5.55
CA GLU A 230 15.15 7.37 -6.80
C GLU A 230 13.66 7.04 -6.56
N GLN A 231 13.38 6.15 -5.63
CA GLN A 231 12.02 5.73 -5.27
C GLN A 231 11.32 6.73 -4.35
N SER A 232 12.05 7.47 -3.51
CA SER A 232 11.51 8.57 -2.69
C SER A 232 10.91 9.71 -3.53
N TRP A 233 11.26 9.80 -4.82
CA TRP A 233 10.68 10.77 -5.76
C TRP A 233 9.37 10.29 -6.40
N MET A 234 8.97 9.03 -6.18
CA MET A 234 7.63 8.58 -6.56
C MET A 234 6.63 9.16 -5.56
N GLN A 235 5.93 10.22 -5.95
CA GLN A 235 4.86 10.77 -5.12
C GLN A 235 3.76 9.72 -4.93
N GLU A 236 3.37 9.49 -3.68
CA GLU A 236 2.23 8.61 -3.38
C GLU A 236 0.96 9.19 -4.04
N PRO A 237 0.22 8.41 -4.83
CA PRO A 237 -1.04 8.87 -5.38
C PRO A 237 -2.01 9.20 -4.24
N ARG A 238 -2.85 10.22 -4.43
CA ARG A 238 -3.89 10.58 -3.46
C ARG A 238 -4.85 9.40 -3.24
N GLY A 239 -5.23 9.16 -1.98
CA GLY A 239 -6.20 8.13 -1.65
C GLY A 239 -7.58 8.46 -2.21
N LEU A 240 -8.40 7.43 -2.49
CA LEU A 240 -9.74 7.62 -3.07
C LEU A 240 -10.64 8.52 -2.20
N THR A 241 -10.55 8.42 -0.86
CA THR A 241 -11.31 9.29 0.05
C THR A 241 -10.93 10.76 -0.14
N GLU A 242 -9.63 11.07 -0.22
CA GLU A 242 -9.16 12.44 -0.44
C GLU A 242 -9.61 12.98 -1.80
N ILE A 243 -9.59 12.13 -2.83
CA ILE A 243 -10.09 12.46 -4.18
C ILE A 243 -11.59 12.78 -4.15
N LEU A 244 -12.39 11.95 -3.48
CA LEU A 244 -13.85 12.15 -3.37
C LEU A 244 -14.22 13.38 -2.54
N GLU A 245 -13.49 13.66 -1.46
CA GLU A 245 -13.70 14.87 -0.65
C GLU A 245 -13.37 16.14 -1.44
N ALA A 246 -12.30 16.11 -2.24
CA ALA A 246 -11.93 17.20 -3.12
C ALA A 246 -12.96 17.40 -4.25
N GLU A 247 -13.44 16.32 -4.88
CA GLU A 247 -14.50 16.38 -5.90
C GLU A 247 -15.80 16.96 -5.35
N ASP A 248 -16.25 16.52 -4.17
CA ASP A 248 -17.48 17.03 -3.54
C ASP A 248 -17.36 18.53 -3.19
N LEU A 249 -16.20 19.00 -2.73
CA LEU A 249 -15.97 20.44 -2.54
C LEU A 249 -16.07 21.20 -3.87
N LEU A 250 -15.33 20.77 -4.89
CA LEU A 250 -15.30 21.42 -6.20
C LEU A 250 -16.67 21.42 -6.89
N PHE A 251 -17.43 20.32 -6.77
CA PHE A 251 -18.83 20.23 -7.20
C PHE A 251 -19.64 21.38 -6.60
N ASN A 252 -19.58 21.53 -5.28
CA ASN A 252 -20.40 22.50 -4.58
C ASN A 252 -19.94 23.94 -4.83
N GLN A 253 -18.64 24.16 -5.09
CA GLN A 253 -18.13 25.45 -5.56
C GLN A 253 -18.74 25.83 -6.92
N VAL A 254 -18.73 24.90 -7.87
CA VAL A 254 -19.29 25.13 -9.20
C VAL A 254 -20.81 25.37 -9.14
N TRP A 255 -21.53 24.51 -8.40
CA TRP A 255 -22.97 24.68 -8.16
C TRP A 255 -23.30 26.02 -7.51
N TYR A 256 -22.56 26.41 -6.48
CA TYR A 256 -22.82 27.62 -5.72
C TYR A 256 -22.60 28.89 -6.57
N ASN A 257 -21.57 28.92 -7.43
CA ASN A 257 -21.39 29.99 -8.41
C ASN A 257 -22.60 30.14 -9.33
N ARG A 258 -23.05 29.03 -9.93
CA ARG A 258 -24.21 28.99 -10.84
C ARG A 258 -25.48 29.42 -10.13
N HIS A 259 -25.68 28.98 -8.88
CA HIS A 259 -26.78 29.42 -8.04
C HIS A 259 -26.75 30.93 -7.78
N TRP A 260 -25.56 31.51 -7.59
CA TRP A 260 -25.43 32.96 -7.44
C TRP A 260 -25.79 33.72 -8.72
N ASN A 261 -25.35 33.23 -9.88
CA ASN A 261 -25.72 33.80 -11.18
C ASN A 261 -27.23 33.73 -11.42
N LEU A 262 -27.88 32.61 -11.07
CA LEU A 262 -29.34 32.48 -11.06
C LEU A 262 -30.00 33.57 -10.21
N ARG A 263 -29.51 33.81 -8.99
CA ARG A 263 -30.04 34.85 -8.10
C ARG A 263 -29.89 36.26 -8.68
N ILE A 264 -28.75 36.54 -9.32
CA ILE A 264 -28.53 37.81 -10.03
C ILE A 264 -29.54 37.95 -11.18
N GLY A 265 -29.70 36.91 -12.01
CA GLY A 265 -30.66 36.90 -13.11
C GLY A 265 -32.11 37.13 -12.67
N ILE A 266 -32.52 36.59 -11.52
CA ILE A 266 -33.83 36.87 -10.92
C ILE A 266 -33.94 38.34 -10.50
N LYS A 267 -32.92 38.86 -9.80
CA LYS A 267 -32.91 40.24 -9.30
C LYS A 267 -32.95 41.26 -10.45
N GLU A 268 -32.28 40.97 -11.55
CA GLU A 268 -32.24 41.80 -12.76
C GLU A 268 -33.48 41.61 -13.66
N GLY A 269 -34.40 40.71 -13.30
CA GLY A 269 -35.62 40.44 -14.08
C GLY A 269 -35.40 39.62 -15.35
N LYS A 270 -34.19 39.12 -15.61
CA LYS A 270 -33.85 38.22 -16.72
C LYS A 270 -34.51 36.84 -16.54
N ILE A 271 -34.63 36.38 -15.30
CA ILE A 271 -35.24 35.10 -14.92
C ILE A 271 -36.51 35.36 -14.11
N LYS A 272 -37.66 34.89 -14.60
CA LYS A 272 -38.97 35.05 -13.95
C LYS A 272 -39.28 33.89 -13.02
N VAL A 273 -39.68 34.20 -11.80
CA VAL A 273 -40.18 33.17 -10.86
C VAL A 273 -41.64 32.87 -11.20
N VAL A 274 -41.94 31.61 -11.49
CA VAL A 274 -43.28 31.13 -11.84
C VAL A 274 -43.74 30.04 -10.88
N ASP A 275 -45.05 29.83 -10.76
CA ASP A 275 -45.58 28.79 -9.87
C ASP A 275 -45.45 27.40 -10.47
N LYS A 276 -45.47 27.28 -11.81
CA LYS A 276 -45.25 26.02 -12.54
C LYS A 276 -44.54 26.28 -13.86
N GLU A 277 -43.49 25.52 -14.13
CA GLU A 277 -42.82 25.58 -15.44
C GLU A 277 -43.54 24.74 -16.49
N THR A 278 -43.44 25.19 -17.75
CA THR A 278 -43.90 24.47 -18.93
C THR A 278 -42.71 24.13 -19.82
N HIS A 279 -42.54 22.83 -20.09
CA HIS A 279 -41.46 22.29 -20.92
C HIS A 279 -42.06 21.55 -22.13
N PRO A 280 -41.50 21.68 -23.34
CA PRO A 280 -40.32 22.48 -23.69
C PRO A 280 -40.61 23.99 -23.71
N ARG A 281 -39.59 24.80 -23.39
CA ARG A 281 -39.71 26.27 -23.43
C ARG A 281 -39.90 26.72 -24.89
N PRO A 282 -40.84 27.65 -25.17
CA PRO A 282 -41.00 28.22 -26.50
C PRO A 282 -39.72 28.93 -26.99
N PRO A 283 -39.41 28.92 -28.31
CA PRO A 283 -38.31 29.70 -28.86
C PRO A 283 -38.46 31.19 -28.52
N GLY A 284 -37.44 31.79 -27.90
CA GLY A 284 -37.49 33.18 -27.43
C GLY A 284 -38.27 33.41 -26.12
N GLY A 285 -38.75 32.36 -25.47
CA GLY A 285 -39.42 32.46 -24.17
C GLY A 285 -38.48 32.97 -23.07
N SER A 286 -39.03 33.74 -22.11
CA SER A 286 -38.27 34.21 -20.95
C SER A 286 -37.70 33.04 -20.15
N GLU A 287 -36.52 33.22 -19.57
CA GLU A 287 -36.02 32.28 -18.59
C GLU A 287 -36.93 32.27 -17.35
N THR A 288 -37.25 31.09 -16.86
CA THR A 288 -38.14 30.87 -15.72
C THR A 288 -37.47 29.97 -14.69
N ILE A 289 -37.95 30.04 -13.45
CA ILE A 289 -37.69 29.05 -12.42
C ILE A 289 -38.96 28.83 -11.59
N GLN A 290 -39.25 27.56 -11.27
CA GLN A 290 -40.38 27.22 -10.41
C GLN A 290 -40.13 27.66 -8.96
N ARG A 291 -41.16 28.21 -8.31
CA ARG A 291 -41.05 28.79 -6.96
C ARG A 291 -40.59 27.79 -5.89
N ASP A 292 -41.07 26.56 -5.94
CA ASP A 292 -40.67 25.48 -5.04
C ASP A 292 -39.22 25.03 -5.25
N VAL A 293 -38.76 24.96 -6.51
CA VAL A 293 -37.37 24.67 -6.88
C VAL A 293 -36.45 25.78 -6.36
N LEU A 294 -36.83 27.05 -6.54
CA LEU A 294 -36.08 28.19 -5.99
C LEU A 294 -35.98 28.10 -4.46
N LYS A 295 -37.08 27.74 -3.77
CA LYS A 295 -37.08 27.55 -2.32
C LYS A 295 -36.15 26.40 -1.88
N GLY A 296 -36.09 25.32 -2.65
CA GLY A 296 -35.14 24.23 -2.46
C GLY A 296 -33.69 24.67 -2.62
N ALA A 297 -33.40 25.38 -3.71
CA ALA A 297 -32.06 25.88 -4.03
C ALA A 297 -31.53 26.84 -2.93
N LEU A 298 -32.37 27.73 -2.41
CA LEU A 298 -32.01 28.63 -1.31
C LEU A 298 -31.64 27.87 -0.02
N LYS A 299 -32.38 26.80 0.30
CA LYS A 299 -32.05 25.94 1.45
C LYS A 299 -30.75 25.18 1.24
N ALA A 300 -30.52 24.66 0.03
CA ALA A 300 -29.29 23.98 -0.34
C ALA A 300 -28.08 24.92 -0.23
N ALA A 301 -28.19 26.16 -0.72
CA ALA A 301 -27.14 27.17 -0.60
C ALA A 301 -26.74 27.44 0.86
N LEU A 302 -27.71 27.58 1.77
CA LEU A 302 -27.44 27.73 3.20
C LEU A 302 -26.72 26.50 3.79
N SER A 303 -27.06 25.30 3.35
CA SER A 303 -26.39 24.07 3.78
C SER A 303 -24.94 24.02 3.29
N VAL A 304 -24.70 24.40 2.03
CA VAL A 304 -23.36 24.46 1.43
C VAL A 304 -22.49 25.50 2.13
N GLU A 305 -23.03 26.70 2.42
CA GLU A 305 -22.34 27.73 3.19
C GLU A 305 -21.92 27.22 4.58
N ARG A 306 -22.80 26.47 5.27
CA ARG A 306 -22.49 25.88 6.58
C ARG A 306 -21.42 24.79 6.51
N ARG A 307 -21.45 23.95 5.47
CA ARG A 307 -20.56 22.80 5.33
C ARG A 307 -19.13 23.20 4.97
N TYR A 308 -18.96 24.11 4.03
CA TYR A 308 -17.63 24.47 3.49
C TYR A 308 -17.14 25.84 3.92
N GLY A 309 -18.01 26.69 4.46
CA GLY A 309 -17.69 28.07 4.80
C GLY A 309 -17.60 28.98 3.57
N LYS A 310 -18.08 30.22 3.70
CA LYS A 310 -18.18 31.18 2.58
C LYS A 310 -16.85 31.46 1.87
N LYS A 311 -15.73 31.45 2.59
CA LYS A 311 -14.38 31.66 2.03
C LYS A 311 -13.99 30.63 0.97
N ASN A 312 -14.56 29.43 1.03
CA ASN A 312 -14.30 28.37 0.07
C ASN A 312 -15.28 28.39 -1.10
N LEU A 313 -16.22 29.33 -1.17
CA LEU A 313 -17.28 29.40 -2.18
C LEU A 313 -17.18 30.66 -3.04
N GLY A 314 -16.00 31.27 -3.08
CA GLY A 314 -15.70 32.49 -3.82
C GLY A 314 -15.89 33.77 -3.00
N PRO A 315 -15.94 34.95 -3.65
CA PRO A 315 -15.89 35.13 -5.11
C PRO A 315 -14.55 34.66 -5.71
N TRP A 316 -14.58 34.29 -7.00
CA TRP A 316 -13.40 33.89 -7.77
C TRP A 316 -13.20 34.87 -8.92
N ASP A 317 -11.95 35.13 -9.28
CA ASP A 317 -11.63 35.74 -10.58
C ASP A 317 -11.72 34.74 -11.74
N ASP A 318 -11.54 35.20 -12.97
CA ASP A 318 -11.66 34.36 -14.18
C ASP A 318 -10.67 33.19 -14.19
N PHE A 319 -9.46 33.39 -13.66
CA PHE A 319 -8.43 32.36 -13.60
C PHE A 319 -8.75 31.32 -12.52
N GLU A 320 -9.08 31.76 -11.32
CA GLU A 320 -9.48 30.91 -10.19
C GLU A 320 -10.72 30.08 -10.56
N TRP A 321 -11.68 30.70 -11.23
CA TRP A 321 -12.86 30.01 -11.74
C TRP A 321 -12.52 28.95 -12.78
N GLY A 322 -11.64 29.27 -13.73
CA GLY A 322 -11.09 28.30 -14.68
C GLY A 322 -10.41 27.12 -13.98
N MET A 323 -9.61 27.39 -12.94
CA MET A 323 -8.94 26.36 -12.14
C MET A 323 -9.91 25.48 -11.37
N VAL A 324 -10.99 26.03 -10.80
CA VAL A 324 -12.03 25.24 -10.11
C VAL A 324 -12.69 24.26 -11.08
N ASN A 325 -13.09 24.71 -12.26
CA ASN A 325 -13.70 23.85 -13.28
C ASN A 325 -12.71 22.80 -13.80
N GLY A 326 -11.47 23.19 -14.09
CA GLY A 326 -10.43 22.28 -14.57
C GLY A 326 -10.10 21.19 -13.55
N LYS A 327 -9.97 21.54 -12.26
CA LYS A 327 -9.77 20.56 -11.18
C LYS A 327 -10.95 19.59 -11.06
N LEU A 328 -12.19 20.09 -11.12
CA LEU A 328 -13.38 19.24 -11.07
C LEU A 328 -13.39 18.25 -12.24
N SER A 329 -13.15 18.72 -13.46
CA SER A 329 -13.09 17.86 -14.65
C SER A 329 -11.99 16.81 -14.54
N ALA A 330 -10.81 17.17 -14.04
CA ALA A 330 -9.71 16.23 -13.87
C ALA A 330 -10.04 15.13 -12.84
N LEU A 331 -10.64 15.49 -11.70
CA LEU A 331 -11.04 14.50 -10.70
C LEU A 331 -12.16 13.59 -11.22
N ARG A 332 -13.15 14.13 -11.92
CA ARG A 332 -14.23 13.34 -12.53
C ARG A 332 -13.71 12.39 -13.60
N TRP A 333 -12.77 12.82 -14.43
CA TRP A 333 -12.11 11.95 -15.40
C TRP A 333 -11.35 10.79 -14.73
N VAL A 334 -10.60 11.08 -13.66
CA VAL A 334 -9.94 10.05 -12.85
C VAL A 334 -10.95 9.05 -12.24
N LEU A 335 -12.15 9.53 -11.91
CA LEU A 335 -13.24 8.73 -11.36
C LEU A 335 -14.08 8.00 -12.43
N GLY A 336 -13.83 8.21 -13.72
CA GLY A 336 -14.45 7.48 -14.84
C GLY A 336 -15.42 8.26 -15.71
N ASP A 337 -15.64 9.55 -15.46
CA ASP A 337 -16.44 10.42 -16.33
C ASP A 337 -15.64 10.92 -17.54
N GLU A 338 -16.34 11.47 -18.55
CA GLU A 338 -15.70 12.14 -19.68
C GLU A 338 -15.17 13.54 -19.32
N TRP A 339 -14.23 14.04 -20.12
CA TRP A 339 -13.79 15.44 -20.03
C TRP A 339 -14.98 16.40 -20.18
N ASP A 340 -14.88 17.56 -19.54
CA ASP A 340 -15.90 18.62 -19.57
C ASP A 340 -17.25 18.28 -18.91
N MET A 341 -17.38 17.11 -18.27
CA MET A 341 -18.53 16.76 -17.43
C MET A 341 -18.54 17.63 -16.17
N LEU A 342 -19.13 18.82 -16.27
CA LEU A 342 -19.22 19.83 -15.22
C LEU A 342 -20.65 20.02 -14.72
N ASP A 343 -21.56 19.08 -14.97
CA ASP A 343 -22.94 19.15 -14.49
C ASP A 343 -22.97 19.16 -12.96
N THR A 344 -23.78 20.06 -12.39
CA THR A 344 -23.94 20.25 -10.94
C THR A 344 -25.36 20.52 -10.51
#